data_AF-A0A519Z8V3-F1
#
_entry.id   AF-A0A519Z8V3-F1
#
_cell.length_a   1.000
_cell.length_b   1.000
_cell.length_c   1.000
_cell.angle_alpha   90.00
_cell.angle_beta   90.00
_cell.angle_gamma   90.00
#
_symmetry.space_group_name_H-M   'P 1'
#
loop_
_entity.id
_entity.type
_entity.pdbx_description
1 polymer ?
#
loop_
_entity_poly.entity_id
_entity_poly.type
_entity_poly.pdbx_seq_one_letter_code
_entity_poly.pdbx_strand_id
1 'polypeptide(L)' 'MAAKTFFCVDAHTCGNPVRLVAGGGPVLNGVNMSAKRQHFLKEYDWIRTGLMFEPRGHDMMSGSILYP' A
#
# COMPACT_ATOMS: atom_id res chain seq x y z
N MET A 1 -12.97 -9.57 16.44
CA MET A 1 -12.77 -8.78 15.20
C MET A 1 -11.56 -9.35 14.48
N ALA A 2 -11.68 -9.74 13.22
CA ALA A 2 -10.53 -10.21 12.45
C ALA A 2 -9.63 -9.00 12.11
N ALA A 3 -8.42 -8.97 12.66
CA ALA A 3 -7.42 -7.95 12.33
C ALA A 3 -6.72 -8.34 11.01
N LYS A 4 -6.68 -7.43 10.04
CA LYS A 4 -5.87 -7.62 8.84
C LYS A 4 -4.44 -7.14 9.11
N THR A 5 -3.47 -7.96 8.75
CA THR A 5 -2.04 -7.68 8.97
C THR A 5 -1.33 -7.46 7.64
N PHE A 6 -0.47 -6.45 7.59
CA PHE A 6 0.40 -6.15 6.44
C PHE A 6 1.85 -6.25 6.88
N PHE A 7 2.68 -6.91 6.07
CA PHE A 7 4.11 -6.94 6.27
C PHE A 7 4.73 -5.77 5.51
N CYS A 8 5.28 -4.80 6.24
CA CYS A 8 5.81 -3.56 5.71
C CYS A 8 7.31 -3.44 6.00
N VAL A 9 8.06 -2.96 5.02
CA VAL A 9 9.46 -2.55 5.16
C VAL A 9 9.52 -1.04 4.93
N ASP A 10 9.85 -0.29 5.96
CA ASP A 10 9.99 1.17 5.89
C ASP A 10 11.45 1.55 5.62
N ALA A 11 11.65 2.49 4.70
CA ALA A 11 12.95 3.00 4.27
C ALA A 11 12.85 4.50 3.94
N HIS A 12 13.95 5.11 3.52
CA HIS A 12 13.93 6.47 2.98
C HIS A 12 14.90 6.64 1.82
N THR A 13 14.56 7.52 0.89
CA THR A 13 15.46 7.96 -0.18
C THR A 13 15.72 9.44 -0.01
N CYS A 14 16.96 9.80 0.35
CA CYS A 14 17.38 11.18 0.62
C CYS A 14 16.48 11.90 1.66
N GLY A 15 15.93 11.15 2.62
CA GLY A 15 15.07 11.66 3.70
C GLY A 15 13.57 11.58 3.42
N ASN A 16 13.16 11.25 2.19
CA ASN A 16 11.75 11.02 1.88
C ASN A 16 11.36 9.58 2.26
N PRO A 17 10.37 9.39 3.15
CA PRO A 17 10.01 8.07 3.65
C PRO A 17 9.24 7.25 2.60
N VAL A 18 9.56 5.96 2.55
CA VAL A 18 8.94 4.97 1.66
C VAL A 18 8.54 3.76 2.49
N ARG A 19 7.28 3.35 2.38
CA ARG A 19 6.76 2.09 2.94
C ARG A 19 6.53 1.06 1.84
N LEU A 20 7.27 -0.04 1.86
CA LEU A 20 7.06 -1.17 0.97
C LEU A 20 6.18 -2.23 1.65
N VAL A 21 4.97 -2.44 1.14
CA VAL A 21 4.10 -3.56 1.55
C VAL A 21 4.54 -4.81 0.80
N ALA A 22 5.26 -5.68 1.50
CA ALA A 22 5.77 -6.95 0.98
C ALA A 22 4.81 -8.13 1.21
N GLY A 23 3.77 -7.96 2.05
CA GLY A 23 2.75 -8.99 2.28
C GLY A 23 1.44 -8.45 2.85
N GLY A 24 0.35 -9.19 2.65
CA GLY A 24 -1.00 -8.83 3.12
C GLY A 24 -1.85 -8.01 2.15
N GLY A 25 -1.28 -7.65 0.98
CA GLY A 25 -1.99 -6.99 -0.11
C GLY A 25 -3.12 -7.86 -0.71
N PRO A 26 -4.19 -7.24 -1.24
CA PRO A 26 -5.28 -7.95 -1.91
C PRO A 26 -4.82 -8.52 -3.25
N VAL A 27 -5.45 -9.59 -3.74
CA VAL A 27 -5.22 -10.07 -5.11
C VAL A 27 -5.89 -9.10 -6.07
N LEU A 28 -5.13 -8.57 -7.04
CA LEU A 28 -5.63 -7.59 -7.98
C LEU A 28 -5.85 -8.18 -9.38
N ASN A 29 -7.01 -7.88 -9.95
CA ASN A 29 -7.36 -8.21 -11.32
C ASN A 29 -6.87 -7.11 -12.28
N GLY A 30 -6.33 -7.52 -13.43
CA GLY A 30 -5.90 -6.61 -14.49
C GLY A 30 -4.73 -7.16 -15.30
N VAL A 31 -4.78 -6.96 -16.61
CA VAL A 31 -3.76 -7.45 -17.56
C VAL A 31 -2.41 -6.72 -17.43
N ASN A 32 -2.40 -5.54 -16.83
CA ASN A 32 -1.20 -4.73 -16.60
C ASN A 32 -1.31 -3.98 -15.28
N MET A 33 -0.22 -3.30 -14.88
CA MET A 33 -0.17 -2.63 -13.59
C MET A 33 -1.14 -1.45 -13.45
N SER A 34 -1.46 -0.76 -14.55
CA SER A 34 -2.47 0.30 -14.55
C SER A 34 -3.86 -0.25 -14.26
N ALA A 35 -4.25 -1.37 -14.88
CA ALA A 35 -5.51 -2.05 -14.62
C ALA A 35 -5.60 -2.56 -13.18
N LYS A 36 -4.53 -3.20 -12.66
CA LYS A 36 -4.46 -3.61 -11.25
C LYS A 36 -4.59 -2.40 -10.31
N ARG A 37 -3.95 -1.27 -10.62
CA ARG A 37 -4.07 -0.02 -9.84
C ARG A 37 -5.52 0.50 -9.82
N GLN A 38 -6.21 0.48 -10.95
CA GLN A 38 -7.61 0.91 -11.02
C GLN A 38 -8.51 0.04 -10.15
N HIS A 39 -8.34 -1.29 -10.20
CA HIS A 39 -9.05 -2.22 -9.33
C HIS A 39 -8.73 -1.99 -7.84
N PHE A 40 -7.46 -1.74 -7.51
CA PHE A 40 -7.04 -1.39 -6.16
C PHE A 40 -7.75 -0.13 -5.64
N LEU A 41 -7.78 0.95 -6.42
CA LEU A 41 -8.45 2.19 -6.02
C LEU A 41 -9.97 2.04 -5.90
N LYS A 42 -10.58 1.18 -6.72
CA LYS A 42 -12.04 0.97 -6.69
C LYS A 42 -12.49 0.20 -5.45
N GLU A 43 -11.75 -0.84 -5.05
CA GLU A 43 -12.22 -1.81 -4.05
C GLU A 43 -11.41 -1.82 -2.75
N TYR A 44 -10.17 -1.33 -2.78
CA TYR A 44 -9.20 -1.50 -1.71
C TYR A 44 -8.52 -0.20 -1.28
N ASP A 45 -9.06 0.97 -1.65
CA ASP A 45 -8.46 2.28 -1.29
C ASP A 45 -8.32 2.48 0.23
N TRP A 46 -9.16 1.81 1.02
CA TRP A 46 -9.06 1.77 2.47
C TRP A 46 -7.70 1.25 2.98
N ILE A 47 -6.99 0.43 2.20
CA ILE A 47 -5.65 -0.04 2.51
C ILE A 47 -4.65 1.11 2.37
N ARG A 48 -4.76 1.89 1.29
CA ARG A 48 -3.90 3.06 1.07
C ARG A 48 -4.12 4.09 2.18
N THR A 49 -5.37 4.46 2.45
CA THR A 49 -5.67 5.45 3.51
C THR A 49 -5.25 4.93 4.88
N GLY A 50 -5.53 3.66 5.19
CA GLY A 50 -5.20 3.06 6.47
C GLY A 50 -3.69 2.87 6.74
N LEU A 51 -2.87 2.78 5.69
CA LEU A 51 -1.42 2.62 5.80
C LEU A 51 -0.62 3.92 5.61
N MET A 52 -1.12 4.86 4.81
CA MET A 52 -0.38 6.09 4.44
C MET A 52 -0.78 7.31 5.28
N PHE A 53 -2.03 7.38 5.77
CA PHE A 53 -2.48 8.49 6.60
C PHE A 53 -2.29 8.20 8.09
N GLU A 54 -2.44 9.24 8.90
CA GLU A 54 -2.42 9.11 10.35
C GLU A 54 -3.47 8.09 10.83
N PRO A 55 -3.16 7.27 11.86
CA PRO A 55 -1.98 7.34 12.73
C PRO A 55 -0.77 6.51 12.26
N ARG A 56 -0.86 5.81 11.12
CA ARG A 56 0.20 4.86 10.68
C ARG A 56 1.21 5.48 9.73
N GLY A 57 0.82 6.53 9.03
CA GLY A 57 1.68 7.35 8.19
C GLY A 57 1.47 8.82 8.49
N HIS A 58 1.76 9.66 7.51
CA HIS A 58 1.70 11.13 7.59
C HIS A 58 1.74 11.69 6.16
N ASP A 59 1.54 12.99 5.98
CA ASP A 59 1.36 13.62 4.66
C ASP A 59 2.51 13.41 3.66
N MET A 60 3.72 13.14 4.14
CA MET A 60 4.91 12.89 3.33
C MET A 60 5.18 11.40 3.09
N MET A 61 4.36 10.50 3.66
CA MET A 61 4.53 9.05 3.50
C MET A 61 4.25 8.64 2.06
N SER A 62 5.26 8.06 1.41
CA SER A 62 5.08 7.39 0.12
C SER A 62 5.04 5.87 0.32
N GLY A 63 4.36 5.16 -0.58
CA GLY A 63 4.17 3.72 -0.43
C GLY A 63 4.21 2.97 -1.74
N SER A 64 4.62 1.70 -1.67
CA SER A 64 4.61 0.75 -2.78
C SER A 64 4.07 -0.59 -2.28
N ILE A 65 3.32 -1.31 -3.12
CA ILE A 65 2.86 -2.67 -2.82
C ILE A 65 3.49 -3.61 -3.84
N LEU A 66 4.20 -4.62 -3.37
CA LEU A 66 4.86 -5.58 -4.23
C LEU A 66 3.82 -6.55 -4.82
N TYR A 67 3.78 -6.63 -6.16
CA TYR A 67 2.98 -7.61 -6.90
C TYR A 67 3.88 -8.33 -7.92
N PRO A 68 3.62 -9.61 -8.20
CA PRO A 68 4.22 -10.31 -9.33
C PRO A 68 3.68 -9.80 -10.68
#